data_AF-A0A1G1PCM9-F1
#
_entry.id   AF-A0A1G1PCM9-F1
#
_cell.length_a   1.000
_cell.length_b   1.000
_cell.length_c   1.000
_cell.angle_alpha   90.00
_cell.angle_beta   90.00
_cell.angle_gamma   90.00
#
_symmetry.space_group_name_H-M   'P 1'
#
loop_
_entity.id
_entity.type
_entity.pdbx_description
1 polymer ?
#
loop_
_entity_poly.entity_id
_entity_poly.type
_entity_poly.pdbx_seq_one_letter_code
_entity_poly.pdbx_strand_id
1 'polypeptide(L)'
;MKKYLKCISILVFLVVTAFPLGIRSEICAQEELSDHTIFDDNLLLEGYAQRYRQLPKEVILAMIKDDTLDPYKTAAAVRVFRENYGDEVVSREKHSVEKVLIRRLKLTGSPFTEVEIMHTLCRLDRYRYFDAMVPALIQKLGHYNSTINEMASNSLNQVVESGEKRVREARIVFNTLRKILFLSRKRLASITVADSQLARKLKLLRWSIKVLGSQELKKLPKEVINLL
;
A
#
# COMPACT_ATOMS: atom_id res chain seq x y z
N MET A 1 59.19 -37.67 21.86
CA MET A 1 60.10 -37.36 20.74
C MET A 1 59.44 -37.67 19.41
N LYS A 2 59.52 -36.72 18.47
CA LYS A 2 59.38 -36.85 17.00
C LYS A 2 58.03 -37.32 16.43
N LYS A 3 57.11 -36.39 16.08
CA LYS A 3 56.29 -36.42 14.83
C LYS A 3 55.73 -35.04 14.40
N TYR A 4 56.42 -33.93 14.69
CA TYR A 4 56.07 -32.58 14.19
C TYR A 4 57.10 -32.01 13.21
N LEU A 5 57.67 -32.87 12.35
CA LEU A 5 58.70 -32.48 11.39
C LEU A 5 58.52 -33.22 10.05
N LYS A 6 57.34 -33.06 9.47
CA LYS A 6 57.06 -33.11 8.03
C LYS A 6 56.19 -31.89 7.75
N CYS A 7 56.71 -30.68 7.98
CA CYS A 7 57.61 -30.03 7.03
C CYS A 7 57.08 -30.22 5.61
N ILE A 8 56.27 -29.28 5.14
CA ILE A 8 56.82 -28.07 4.49
C ILE A 8 57.56 -28.53 3.23
N SER A 9 56.79 -29.04 2.26
CA SER A 9 57.30 -29.24 0.88
C SER A 9 56.19 -29.35 -0.17
N ILE A 10 54.93 -29.63 0.19
CA ILE A 10 53.87 -29.89 -0.80
C ILE A 10 52.83 -28.75 -0.94
N LEU A 11 52.80 -27.78 -0.02
CA LEU A 11 51.83 -26.67 -0.08
C LEU A 11 52.47 -25.32 -0.43
N VAL A 12 53.59 -25.36 -1.16
CA VAL A 12 54.29 -24.19 -1.72
C VAL A 12 54.24 -24.18 -3.26
N PHE A 13 53.60 -25.17 -3.89
CA PHE A 13 53.50 -25.27 -5.37
C PHE A 13 52.16 -24.80 -5.96
N LEU A 14 51.33 -24.10 -5.18
CA LEU A 14 50.09 -23.47 -5.67
C LEU A 14 50.09 -21.95 -5.41
N VAL A 15 51.28 -21.34 -5.48
CA VAL A 15 51.51 -19.88 -5.36
C VAL A 15 52.04 -19.27 -6.67
N VAL A 16 52.13 -20.04 -7.76
CA VAL A 16 52.57 -19.50 -9.06
C VAL A 16 51.60 -19.90 -10.16
N THR A 17 50.49 -19.17 -10.22
CA THR A 17 49.83 -18.67 -11.45
C THR A 17 48.51 -18.02 -11.04
N ALA A 18 48.26 -16.81 -11.57
CA ALA A 18 47.04 -16.01 -11.44
C ALA A 18 46.97 -15.01 -10.27
N PHE A 19 47.82 -13.98 -10.34
CA PHE A 19 47.47 -12.59 -10.01
C PHE A 19 48.31 -11.68 -10.93
N PRO A 20 47.92 -10.45 -11.28
CA PRO A 20 46.60 -9.83 -11.48
C PRO A 20 46.49 -9.15 -12.87
N LEU A 21 45.32 -8.58 -13.19
CA LEU A 21 45.06 -7.40 -14.06
C LEU A 21 43.86 -7.67 -14.98
N GLY A 22 42.81 -6.85 -14.84
CA GLY A 22 41.72 -6.82 -15.81
C GLY A 22 40.35 -6.61 -15.19
N ILE A 23 40.12 -5.38 -14.71
CA ILE A 23 38.78 -4.82 -14.55
C ILE A 23 38.04 -4.95 -15.88
N ARG A 24 36.95 -5.72 -15.92
CA ARG A 24 35.76 -5.52 -16.76
C ARG A 24 34.72 -6.60 -16.46
N SER A 25 34.02 -6.45 -15.34
CA SER A 25 32.67 -7.01 -15.22
C SER A 25 31.70 -6.04 -15.89
N GLU A 26 31.67 -6.00 -17.22
CA GLU A 26 30.46 -5.60 -17.92
C GLU A 26 29.58 -6.85 -17.98
N ILE A 27 28.96 -7.13 -16.82
CA ILE A 27 27.65 -7.75 -16.83
C ILE A 27 26.80 -6.73 -17.58
N CYS A 28 26.58 -6.98 -18.87
CA CYS A 28 25.56 -6.32 -19.66
C CYS A 28 24.23 -6.82 -19.09
N ALA A 29 23.90 -6.33 -17.89
CA ALA A 29 22.54 -6.15 -17.49
C ALA A 29 21.98 -5.22 -18.57
N GLN A 30 21.17 -5.79 -19.46
CA GLN A 30 20.10 -5.02 -20.06
C GLN A 30 19.31 -4.48 -18.87
N GLU A 31 19.68 -3.28 -18.42
CA GLU A 31 18.71 -2.37 -17.85
C GLU A 31 17.62 -2.28 -18.91
N GLU A 32 16.56 -3.06 -18.69
CA GLU A 32 15.22 -2.60 -19.01
C GLU A 32 15.13 -1.22 -18.38
N LEU A 33 15.54 -0.22 -19.14
CA LEU A 33 15.33 1.19 -18.87
C LEU A 33 13.82 1.35 -19.03
N SER A 34 13.13 0.88 -18.00
CA SER A 34 11.69 0.83 -17.98
C SER A 34 11.22 2.27 -18.07
N ASP A 35 10.01 2.40 -18.62
CA ASP A 35 9.26 3.57 -19.04
C ASP A 35 9.04 4.61 -17.91
N HIS A 36 10.10 4.98 -17.21
CA HIS A 36 10.10 5.88 -16.07
C HIS A 36 10.05 7.29 -16.61
N THR A 37 8.84 7.81 -16.74
CA THR A 37 8.63 9.25 -16.77
C THR A 37 9.38 9.88 -15.60
N ILE A 38 10.07 11.01 -15.84
CA ILE A 38 10.93 11.77 -14.91
C ILE A 38 10.27 12.05 -13.53
N PHE A 39 8.95 11.90 -13.41
CA PHE A 39 8.17 12.01 -12.18
C PHE A 39 7.31 10.76 -11.94
N ASP A 40 7.94 9.68 -11.48
CA ASP A 40 7.21 8.52 -10.96
C ASP A 40 6.88 8.73 -9.46
N ASP A 41 5.62 9.03 -9.18
CA ASP A 41 5.08 9.25 -7.83
C ASP A 41 5.32 8.04 -6.90
N ASN A 42 5.22 6.82 -7.43
CA ASN A 42 5.44 5.60 -6.65
C ASN A 42 6.91 5.49 -6.24
N LEU A 43 7.81 5.73 -7.19
CA LEU A 43 9.25 5.65 -6.95
C LEU A 43 9.71 6.72 -5.95
N LEU A 44 9.14 7.93 -6.02
CA LEU A 44 9.43 8.99 -5.06
C LEU A 44 9.00 8.62 -3.64
N LEU A 45 7.77 8.12 -3.49
CA LEU A 45 7.23 7.75 -2.19
C LEU A 45 7.99 6.55 -1.60
N GLU A 46 8.31 5.55 -2.41
CA GLU A 46 9.09 4.39 -1.99
C GLU A 46 10.53 4.79 -1.61
N GLY A 47 11.15 5.70 -2.36
CA GLY A 47 12.47 6.23 -2.05
C GLY A 47 12.53 6.92 -0.68
N TYR A 48 11.50 7.70 -0.32
CA TYR A 48 11.39 8.25 1.03
C TYR A 48 11.10 7.19 2.09
N ALA A 49 10.19 6.25 1.80
CA ALA A 49 9.84 5.18 2.74
C ALA A 49 11.09 4.36 3.11
N GLN A 50 11.89 3.97 2.11
CA GLN A 50 13.14 3.25 2.31
C GLN A 50 14.11 3.98 3.24
N ARG A 51 14.26 5.30 3.08
CA ARG A 51 15.13 6.13 3.95
C ARG A 51 14.63 6.17 5.39
N TYR A 52 13.33 6.06 5.59
CA TYR A 52 12.71 6.17 6.91
C TYR A 52 12.60 4.82 7.64
N ARG A 53 12.76 3.69 6.96
CA ARG A 53 12.56 2.32 7.53
C ARG A 53 13.36 2.06 8.81
N GLN A 54 14.55 2.66 8.96
CA GLN A 54 15.43 2.44 10.10
C GLN A 54 15.30 3.53 11.19
N LEU A 55 14.46 4.54 10.99
CA LEU A 55 14.26 5.60 11.96
C LEU A 55 13.38 5.10 13.12
N PRO A 56 13.65 5.54 14.36
CA PRO A 56 12.85 5.14 15.51
C PRO A 56 11.43 5.71 15.45
N LYS A 57 10.49 5.02 16.11
CA LYS A 57 9.05 5.35 16.15
C LYS A 57 8.79 6.81 16.51
N GLU A 58 9.51 7.36 17.48
CA GLU A 58 9.35 8.73 17.98
C GLU A 58 9.70 9.76 16.90
N VAL A 59 10.76 9.49 16.12
CA VAL A 59 11.16 10.36 15.00
C VAL A 59 10.12 10.29 13.89
N ILE A 60 9.63 9.10 13.53
CA ILE A 60 8.57 8.96 12.54
C ILE A 60 7.30 9.71 12.97
N LEU A 61 6.88 9.57 14.23
CA LEU A 61 5.73 10.29 14.76
C LEU A 61 5.95 11.80 14.81
N ALA A 62 7.18 12.27 15.06
CA ALA A 62 7.52 13.69 14.99
C ALA A 62 7.41 14.21 13.55
N MET A 63 7.86 13.44 12.56
CA MET A 63 7.72 13.77 11.14
C MET A 63 6.25 13.87 10.72
N ILE A 64 5.40 12.94 11.18
CA ILE A 64 3.95 12.98 10.91
C ILE A 64 3.26 14.19 11.58
N LYS A 65 3.83 14.72 12.66
CA LYS A 65 3.34 15.92 13.36
C LYS A 65 3.84 17.23 12.77
N ASP A 66 4.89 17.23 11.96
CA ASP A 66 5.47 18.44 11.38
C ASP A 66 4.59 18.97 10.23
N ASP A 67 3.87 20.07 10.47
CA ASP A 67 2.92 20.64 9.52
C ASP A 67 3.61 21.25 8.27
N THR A 68 4.94 21.38 8.29
CA THR A 68 5.76 21.92 7.18
C THR A 68 6.34 20.84 6.27
N LEU A 69 6.24 19.58 6.67
CA LEU A 69 6.83 18.46 5.94
C LEU A 69 6.09 18.23 4.61
N ASP A 70 6.87 18.04 3.54
CA ASP A 70 6.35 17.74 2.20
C ASP A 70 5.36 16.55 2.21
N PRO A 71 4.29 16.59 1.39
CA PRO A 71 3.28 15.54 1.41
C PRO A 71 3.78 14.13 1.08
N TYR A 72 4.76 13.98 0.18
CA TYR A 72 5.34 12.66 -0.12
C TYR A 72 6.15 12.13 1.05
N LYS A 73 6.93 13.01 1.70
CA LYS A 73 7.68 12.66 2.92
C LYS A 73 6.74 12.28 4.06
N THR A 74 5.64 13.02 4.23
CA THR A 74 4.62 12.71 5.22
C THR A 74 3.93 11.38 4.92
N ALA A 75 3.53 11.14 3.67
CA ALA A 75 2.91 9.88 3.25
C ALA A 75 3.85 8.68 3.48
N ALA A 76 5.13 8.83 3.13
CA ALA A 76 6.15 7.82 3.38
C ALA A 76 6.38 7.56 4.89
N ALA A 77 6.39 8.61 5.72
CA ALA A 77 6.50 8.45 7.17
C ALA A 77 5.30 7.68 7.75
N VAL A 78 4.09 7.97 7.29
CA VAL A 78 2.88 7.23 7.69
C VAL A 78 2.93 5.77 7.22
N ARG A 79 3.40 5.51 6.00
CA ARG A 79 3.61 4.16 5.47
C ARG A 79 4.55 3.34 6.35
N VAL A 80 5.73 3.89 6.64
CA VAL A 80 6.73 3.22 7.50
C VAL A 80 6.19 3.02 8.91
N PHE A 81 5.47 4.00 9.45
CA PHE A 81 4.82 3.86 10.75
C PHE A 81 3.87 2.66 10.78
N ARG A 82 2.98 2.56 9.77
CA ARG A 82 2.03 1.46 9.66
C ARG A 82 2.72 0.10 9.55
N GLU A 83 3.76 0.01 8.73
CA GLU A 83 4.44 -1.25 8.42
C GLU A 83 5.29 -1.75 9.59
N ASN A 84 6.04 -0.87 10.25
CA ASN A 84 6.98 -1.27 11.29
C ASN A 84 6.35 -1.28 12.69
N TYR A 85 5.42 -0.36 12.96
CA TYR A 85 4.92 -0.11 14.32
C TYR A 85 3.40 -0.28 14.45
N GLY A 86 2.67 -0.43 13.34
CA GLY A 86 1.20 -0.49 13.36
C GLY A 86 0.64 -1.59 14.25
N ASP A 87 1.33 -2.73 14.32
CA ASP A 87 0.88 -3.90 15.11
C ASP A 87 1.42 -3.85 16.57
N GLU A 88 2.43 -3.03 16.84
CA GLU A 88 3.03 -2.84 18.18
C GLU A 88 2.27 -1.80 19.04
N VAL A 89 1.45 -0.96 18.41
CA VAL A 89 0.75 0.16 19.05
C VAL A 89 -0.38 -0.36 19.94
N VAL A 90 -0.11 -0.43 21.24
CA VAL A 90 -1.06 -0.89 22.27
C VAL A 90 -1.92 0.25 22.84
N SER A 91 -3.01 -0.11 23.52
CA SER A 91 -4.11 0.77 23.96
C SER A 91 -3.69 2.09 24.62
N ARG A 92 -2.61 2.12 25.41
CA ARG A 92 -2.14 3.35 26.10
C ARG A 92 -1.57 4.40 25.14
N GLU A 93 -0.75 3.99 24.18
CA GLU A 93 -0.15 4.91 23.20
C GLU A 93 -1.01 5.11 21.96
N LYS A 94 -1.89 4.14 21.66
CA LYS A 94 -2.82 4.17 20.53
C LYS A 94 -3.62 5.46 20.45
N HIS A 95 -4.17 5.94 21.56
CA HIS A 95 -4.94 7.19 21.57
C HIS A 95 -4.12 8.41 21.11
N SER A 96 -2.87 8.50 21.56
CA SER A 96 -1.96 9.58 21.19
C SER A 96 -1.59 9.53 19.71
N VAL A 97 -1.31 8.33 19.19
CA VAL A 97 -1.02 8.09 17.76
C VAL A 97 -2.24 8.44 16.90
N GLU A 98 -3.43 7.94 17.26
CA GLU A 98 -4.67 8.24 16.55
C GLU A 98 -4.95 9.74 16.50
N LYS A 99 -4.74 10.46 17.62
CA LYS A 99 -4.91 11.91 17.67
C LYS A 99 -3.99 12.64 16.70
N VAL A 100 -2.75 12.19 16.56
CA VAL A 100 -1.77 12.72 15.59
C VAL A 100 -2.24 12.48 14.17
N LEU A 101 -2.60 11.24 13.84
CA LEU A 101 -3.06 10.85 12.51
C LEU A 101 -4.34 11.60 12.11
N ILE A 102 -5.33 11.69 13.01
CA ILE A 102 -6.58 12.41 12.75
C ILE A 102 -6.33 13.91 12.58
N ARG A 103 -5.46 14.51 13.41
CA ARG A 103 -5.09 15.92 13.24
C ARG A 103 -4.45 16.12 11.86
N ARG A 104 -3.48 15.28 11.50
CA ARG A 104 -2.81 15.36 10.19
C ARG A 104 -3.78 15.18 9.03
N LEU A 105 -4.72 14.24 9.14
CA LEU A 105 -5.75 14.00 8.11
C LEU A 105 -6.63 15.24 7.88
N LYS A 106 -6.94 16.01 8.93
CA LYS A 106 -7.75 17.22 8.83
C LYS A 106 -7.00 18.41 8.21
N LEU A 107 -5.67 18.43 8.34
CA LEU A 107 -4.82 19.54 7.88
C LEU A 107 -4.21 19.30 6.50
N THR A 108 -4.05 18.03 6.10
CA THR A 108 -3.49 17.71 4.78
C THR A 108 -4.50 17.98 3.67
N GLY A 109 -4.03 18.53 2.56
CA GLY A 109 -4.75 18.58 1.28
C GLY A 109 -4.22 17.57 0.26
N SER A 110 -3.26 16.72 0.64
CA SER A 110 -2.63 15.77 -0.27
C SER A 110 -3.34 14.41 -0.26
N PRO A 111 -3.85 13.93 -1.42
CA PRO A 111 -4.50 12.63 -1.49
C PRO A 111 -3.57 11.47 -1.15
N PHE A 112 -2.26 11.61 -1.35
CA PHE A 112 -1.26 10.59 -0.97
C PHE A 112 -1.25 10.38 0.54
N THR A 113 -1.13 11.48 1.28
CA THR A 113 -1.12 11.47 2.74
C THR A 113 -2.46 11.00 3.30
N GLU A 114 -3.57 11.43 2.70
CA GLU A 114 -4.92 10.99 3.08
C GLU A 114 -5.08 9.47 3.00
N VAL A 115 -4.70 8.85 1.88
CA VAL A 115 -4.83 7.40 1.68
C VAL A 115 -4.02 6.63 2.71
N GLU A 116 -2.76 7.02 2.93
CA GLU A 116 -1.87 6.38 3.90
C GLU A 116 -2.41 6.49 5.33
N ILE A 117 -2.93 7.66 5.74
CA ILE A 117 -3.51 7.85 7.07
C ILE A 117 -4.81 7.06 7.24
N MET A 118 -5.72 7.11 6.28
CA MET A 118 -6.99 6.37 6.32
C MET A 118 -6.74 4.88 6.47
N HIS A 119 -5.78 4.34 5.71
CA HIS A 119 -5.39 2.94 5.81
C HIS A 119 -4.77 2.62 7.18
N THR A 120 -3.88 3.49 7.68
CA THR A 120 -3.23 3.31 8.98
C THR A 120 -4.24 3.30 10.13
N LEU A 121 -5.20 4.23 10.13
CA LEU A 121 -6.29 4.26 11.11
C LEU A 121 -7.14 2.98 11.06
N CYS A 122 -7.46 2.48 9.86
CA CYS A 122 -8.16 1.19 9.72
C CYS A 122 -7.36 0.00 10.27
N ARG A 123 -6.03 0.02 10.17
CA ARG A 123 -5.16 -1.04 10.72
C ARG A 123 -5.08 -0.95 12.25
N LEU A 124 -4.95 0.25 12.81
CA LEU A 124 -4.89 0.49 14.26
C LEU A 124 -6.21 0.18 14.98
N ASP A 125 -7.34 0.64 14.44
CA ASP A 125 -8.66 0.35 14.99
C ASP A 125 -9.71 0.21 13.89
N ARG A 126 -9.84 -1.02 13.42
CA ARG A 126 -10.81 -1.34 12.39
C ARG A 126 -12.24 -1.06 12.83
N TYR A 127 -12.63 -1.45 14.04
CA TYR A 127 -14.02 -1.31 14.48
C TYR A 127 -14.48 0.14 14.50
N ARG A 128 -13.59 1.04 14.93
CA ARG A 128 -13.84 2.47 15.05
C ARG A 128 -13.77 3.21 13.71
N TYR A 129 -12.78 2.91 12.88
CA TYR A 129 -12.47 3.74 11.70
C TYR A 129 -13.02 3.18 10.39
N PHE A 130 -13.41 1.91 10.30
CA PHE A 130 -13.84 1.31 9.03
C PHE A 130 -15.00 2.07 8.37
N ASP A 131 -16.03 2.43 9.15
CA ASP A 131 -17.25 3.07 8.63
C ASP A 131 -16.98 4.48 8.06
N ALA A 132 -15.98 5.18 8.60
CA ALA A 132 -15.61 6.52 8.12
C ALA A 132 -14.56 6.46 6.99
N MET A 133 -13.53 5.62 7.15
CA MET A 133 -12.35 5.65 6.29
C MET A 133 -12.51 4.82 5.02
N VAL A 134 -13.19 3.66 5.09
CA VAL A 134 -13.34 2.79 3.91
C VAL A 134 -14.18 3.43 2.81
N PRO A 135 -15.32 4.10 3.10
CA PRO A 135 -16.04 4.82 2.07
C PRO A 135 -15.21 5.92 1.40
N ALA A 136 -14.38 6.63 2.17
CA ALA A 136 -13.48 7.65 1.64
C ALA A 136 -12.39 7.04 0.74
N LEU A 137 -11.78 5.92 1.16
CA LEU A 137 -10.83 5.17 0.32
C LEU A 137 -11.48 4.66 -0.98
N ILE A 138 -12.73 4.18 -0.93
CA ILE A 138 -13.47 3.76 -2.13
C ILE A 138 -13.66 4.94 -3.11
N GLN A 139 -13.86 6.16 -2.61
CA GLN A 139 -13.94 7.34 -3.49
C GLN A 139 -12.60 7.60 -4.20
N LYS A 140 -11.45 7.34 -3.54
CA LYS A 140 -10.12 7.49 -4.14
C LYS A 140 -9.84 6.49 -5.28
N LEU A 141 -10.63 5.41 -5.42
CA LEU A 141 -10.61 4.55 -6.62
C LEU A 141 -11.13 5.24 -7.89
N GLY A 142 -11.68 6.46 -7.79
CA GLY A 142 -12.02 7.30 -8.95
C GLY A 142 -11.05 8.44 -9.20
N HIS A 143 -9.91 8.49 -8.48
CA HIS A 143 -8.95 9.57 -8.64
C HIS A 143 -8.25 9.51 -10.01
N TYR A 144 -7.95 10.67 -10.59
CA TYR A 144 -7.33 10.77 -11.92
C TYR A 144 -5.87 10.29 -11.93
N ASN A 145 -5.13 10.59 -10.85
CA ASN A 145 -3.79 10.07 -10.63
C ASN A 145 -3.85 8.56 -10.36
N SER A 146 -3.16 7.79 -11.21
CA SER A 146 -3.12 6.32 -11.19
C SER A 146 -2.47 5.77 -9.92
N THR A 147 -1.43 6.42 -9.41
CA THR A 147 -0.74 6.06 -8.17
C THR A 147 -1.67 6.15 -6.96
N ILE A 148 -2.41 7.26 -6.81
CA ILE A 148 -3.39 7.41 -5.72
C ILE A 148 -4.48 6.34 -5.83
N ASN A 149 -4.93 6.06 -7.06
CA ASN A 149 -5.91 5.00 -7.32
C ASN A 149 -5.41 3.62 -6.88
N GLU A 150 -4.14 3.33 -7.19
CA GLU A 150 -3.48 2.07 -6.84
C GLU A 150 -3.24 1.96 -5.33
N MET A 151 -2.73 3.01 -4.69
CA MET A 151 -2.56 3.07 -3.24
C MET A 151 -3.88 2.81 -2.50
N ALA A 152 -4.98 3.44 -2.97
CA ALA A 152 -6.31 3.22 -2.40
C ALA A 152 -6.78 1.77 -2.62
N SER A 153 -6.56 1.20 -3.81
CA SER A 153 -6.89 -0.19 -4.11
C SER A 153 -6.11 -1.17 -3.24
N ASN A 154 -4.81 -0.95 -3.06
CA ASN A 154 -3.94 -1.79 -2.22
C ASN A 154 -4.36 -1.71 -0.75
N SER A 155 -4.63 -0.50 -0.26
CA SER A 155 -5.16 -0.27 1.09
C SER A 155 -6.49 -1.00 1.32
N LEU A 156 -7.42 -0.91 0.36
CA LEU A 156 -8.71 -1.58 0.44
C LEU A 156 -8.57 -3.10 0.39
N ASN A 157 -7.70 -3.64 -0.47
CA ASN A 157 -7.44 -5.09 -0.52
C ASN A 157 -6.89 -5.59 0.83
N GLN A 158 -5.90 -4.91 1.42
CA GLN A 158 -5.33 -5.31 2.70
C GLN A 158 -6.34 -5.22 3.85
N VAL A 159 -7.15 -4.16 3.87
CA VAL A 159 -8.25 -4.04 4.83
C VAL A 159 -9.26 -5.18 4.62
N VAL A 160 -9.64 -5.49 3.39
CA VAL A 160 -10.68 -6.48 3.08
C VAL A 160 -10.23 -7.94 3.27
N GLU A 161 -8.99 -8.28 2.91
CA GLU A 161 -8.45 -9.64 2.94
C GLU A 161 -8.14 -10.13 4.37
N SER A 162 -7.90 -9.22 5.31
CA SER A 162 -7.54 -9.53 6.71
C SER A 162 -8.70 -10.05 7.58
N GLY A 163 -9.71 -10.73 7.04
CA GLY A 163 -10.88 -11.15 7.81
C GLY A 163 -11.77 -12.24 7.23
N GLU A 164 -12.13 -13.23 8.07
CA GLU A 164 -13.22 -14.16 7.78
C GLU A 164 -14.59 -13.46 7.85
N LYS A 165 -15.46 -13.76 6.86
CA LYS A 165 -16.90 -13.42 6.75
C LYS A 165 -17.38 -12.22 7.58
N ARG A 166 -16.87 -11.03 7.30
CA ARG A 166 -17.25 -9.79 8.01
C ARG A 166 -18.48 -9.12 7.40
N VAL A 167 -19.66 -9.56 7.81
CA VAL A 167 -20.96 -9.10 7.27
C VAL A 167 -21.17 -7.59 7.39
N ARG A 168 -20.84 -6.98 8.55
CA ARG A 168 -20.99 -5.53 8.77
C ARG A 168 -20.19 -4.73 7.74
N GLU A 169 -18.93 -5.10 7.57
CA GLU A 169 -17.99 -4.41 6.70
C GLU A 169 -18.34 -4.59 5.22
N ALA A 170 -18.68 -5.82 4.84
CA ALA A 170 -19.19 -6.10 3.50
C ALA A 170 -20.44 -5.27 3.18
N ARG A 171 -21.32 -5.05 4.16
CA ARG A 171 -22.51 -4.19 3.99
C ARG A 171 -22.16 -2.72 3.78
N ILE A 172 -21.16 -2.19 4.49
CA ILE A 172 -20.66 -0.82 4.30
C ILE A 172 -20.08 -0.65 2.90
N VAL A 173 -19.20 -1.56 2.49
CA VAL A 173 -18.58 -1.56 1.16
C VAL A 173 -19.64 -1.68 0.06
N PHE A 174 -20.56 -2.64 0.19
CA PHE A 174 -21.65 -2.85 -0.76
C PHE A 174 -22.52 -1.60 -0.91
N ASN A 175 -22.99 -1.01 0.19
CA ASN A 175 -23.86 0.16 0.16
C ASN A 175 -23.15 1.39 -0.45
N THR A 176 -21.86 1.54 -0.17
CA THR A 176 -21.04 2.62 -0.74
C THR A 176 -20.90 2.45 -2.25
N LEU A 177 -20.48 1.27 -2.70
CA LEU A 177 -20.31 0.97 -4.13
C LEU A 177 -21.63 1.02 -4.89
N ARG A 178 -22.71 0.49 -4.30
CA ARG A 178 -24.06 0.56 -4.87
C ARG A 178 -24.46 2.00 -5.17
N LYS A 179 -24.26 2.92 -4.22
CA LYS A 179 -24.56 4.35 -4.42
C LYS A 179 -23.71 4.95 -5.53
N ILE A 180 -22.40 4.74 -5.50
CA ILE A 180 -21.47 5.28 -6.50
C ILE A 180 -21.83 4.77 -7.91
N LEU A 181 -22.03 3.47 -8.06
CA LEU A 181 -22.34 2.85 -9.35
C LEU A 181 -23.75 3.21 -9.86
N PHE A 182 -24.71 3.36 -8.96
CA PHE A 182 -26.05 3.85 -9.32
C PHE A 182 -25.99 5.28 -9.89
N LEU A 183 -25.16 6.15 -9.33
CA LEU A 183 -24.98 7.51 -9.85
C LEU A 183 -24.34 7.50 -11.25
N SER A 184 -23.44 6.55 -11.52
CA SER A 184 -22.79 6.41 -12.83
C SER A 184 -23.55 5.53 -13.84
N ARG A 185 -24.75 5.01 -13.51
CA ARG A 185 -25.45 3.96 -14.30
C ARG A 185 -25.62 4.28 -15.79
N LYS A 186 -25.91 5.54 -16.15
CA LYS A 186 -26.07 5.94 -17.55
C LYS A 186 -24.78 5.80 -18.34
N ARG A 187 -23.64 6.11 -17.72
CA ARG A 187 -22.31 5.91 -18.31
C ARG A 187 -21.94 4.43 -18.41
N LEU A 188 -22.37 3.63 -17.43
CA LEU A 188 -22.13 2.19 -17.42
C LEU A 188 -22.92 1.45 -18.51
N ALA A 189 -24.08 1.98 -18.93
CA ALA A 189 -24.91 1.35 -19.96
C ALA A 189 -24.21 1.19 -21.32
N SER A 190 -23.27 2.07 -21.65
CA SER A 190 -22.51 2.05 -22.90
C SER A 190 -21.18 1.28 -22.81
N ILE A 191 -20.82 0.78 -21.62
CA ILE A 191 -19.53 0.12 -21.39
C ILE A 191 -19.72 -1.40 -21.51
N THR A 192 -18.95 -2.02 -22.39
CA THR A 192 -18.90 -3.48 -22.56
C THR A 192 -17.73 -4.11 -21.80
N VAL A 193 -16.60 -3.41 -21.70
CA VAL A 193 -15.40 -3.86 -20.99
C VAL A 193 -15.03 -2.84 -19.92
N ALA A 194 -14.87 -3.30 -18.68
CA ALA A 194 -14.53 -2.43 -17.56
C ALA A 194 -13.11 -1.86 -17.69
N ASP A 195 -12.97 -0.55 -17.50
CA ASP A 195 -11.67 0.10 -17.34
C ASP A 195 -10.99 -0.34 -16.03
N SER A 196 -9.71 -0.01 -15.85
CA SER A 196 -8.93 -0.43 -14.67
C SER A 196 -9.53 0.07 -13.35
N GLN A 197 -10.10 1.28 -13.34
CA GLN A 197 -10.72 1.88 -12.16
C GLN A 197 -12.04 1.17 -11.79
N LEU A 198 -12.88 0.89 -12.78
CA LEU A 198 -14.13 0.18 -12.62
C LEU A 198 -13.88 -1.28 -12.23
N ALA A 199 -12.89 -1.94 -12.82
CA ALA A 199 -12.49 -3.29 -12.46
C ALA A 199 -12.14 -3.42 -10.97
N ARG A 200 -11.40 -2.44 -10.41
CA ARG A 200 -11.08 -2.38 -8.97
C ARG A 200 -12.34 -2.25 -8.11
N LYS A 201 -13.30 -1.40 -8.50
CA LYS A 201 -14.60 -1.26 -7.82
C LYS A 201 -15.45 -2.52 -7.91
N LEU A 202 -15.49 -3.16 -9.08
CA LEU A 202 -16.22 -4.41 -9.31
C LEU A 202 -15.61 -5.56 -8.52
N LYS A 203 -14.28 -5.64 -8.38
CA LYS A 203 -13.60 -6.62 -7.51
C LYS A 203 -14.09 -6.52 -6.06
N LEU A 204 -14.13 -5.31 -5.49
CA LEU A 204 -14.64 -5.07 -4.15
C LEU A 204 -16.15 -5.37 -4.03
N LEU A 205 -16.92 -5.06 -5.07
CA LEU A 205 -18.34 -5.38 -5.11
C LEU A 205 -18.56 -6.90 -5.10
N ARG A 206 -17.84 -7.66 -5.93
CA ARG A 206 -17.88 -9.14 -5.96
C ARG A 206 -17.54 -9.72 -4.60
N TRP A 207 -16.50 -9.20 -3.94
CA TRP A 207 -16.17 -9.62 -2.57
C TRP A 207 -17.33 -9.37 -1.61
N SER A 208 -17.93 -8.17 -1.63
CA SER A 208 -19.03 -7.85 -0.72
C SER A 208 -20.26 -8.74 -0.94
N ILE A 209 -20.58 -9.07 -2.20
CA ILE A 209 -21.66 -10.00 -2.56
C ILE A 209 -21.33 -11.42 -2.11
N LYS A 210 -20.07 -11.87 -2.26
CA LYS A 210 -19.64 -13.19 -1.79
C LYS A 210 -19.85 -13.35 -0.27
N VAL A 211 -19.65 -12.29 0.50
CA VAL A 211 -19.86 -12.30 1.95
C VAL A 211 -21.33 -12.18 2.34
N LEU A 212 -22.11 -11.32 1.65
CA LEU A 212 -23.51 -11.04 2.00
C LEU A 212 -24.51 -12.04 1.40
N GLY A 213 -24.16 -12.70 0.30
CA GLY A 213 -25.01 -13.60 -0.47
C GLY A 213 -25.57 -12.98 -1.76
N SER A 214 -25.99 -13.84 -2.69
CA SER A 214 -26.48 -13.46 -4.03
C SER A 214 -27.77 -12.65 -4.03
N GLN A 215 -28.51 -12.61 -2.92
CA GLN A 215 -29.73 -11.83 -2.79
C GLN A 215 -29.49 -10.32 -2.98
N GLU A 216 -28.28 -9.84 -2.67
CA GLU A 216 -27.90 -8.44 -2.82
C GLU A 216 -27.84 -7.98 -4.29
N LEU A 217 -27.70 -8.91 -5.25
CA LEU A 217 -27.73 -8.60 -6.68
C LEU A 217 -29.03 -7.88 -7.09
N LYS A 218 -30.15 -8.19 -6.45
CA LYS A 218 -31.45 -7.55 -6.71
C LYS A 218 -31.47 -6.05 -6.42
N LYS A 219 -30.51 -5.56 -5.63
CA LYS A 219 -30.41 -4.14 -5.23
C LYS A 219 -29.51 -3.31 -6.17
N LEU A 220 -28.83 -3.96 -7.11
CA LEU A 220 -27.93 -3.30 -8.06
C LEU A 220 -28.66 -2.88 -9.34
N PRO A 221 -28.20 -1.81 -10.02
CA PRO A 221 -28.65 -1.47 -11.36
C PRO A 221 -28.36 -2.61 -12.35
N LYS A 222 -29.22 -2.81 -13.36
CA LYS A 222 -29.05 -3.86 -14.38
C LYS A 222 -27.73 -3.72 -15.12
N GLU A 223 -27.32 -2.47 -15.38
CA GLU A 223 -26.07 -2.11 -16.05
C GLU A 223 -24.85 -2.59 -15.27
N VAL A 224 -24.92 -2.57 -13.93
CA VAL A 224 -23.84 -3.06 -13.08
C VAL A 224 -23.81 -4.59 -13.06
N ILE A 225 -24.98 -5.23 -13.06
CA ILE A 225 -25.10 -6.69 -13.08
C ILE A 225 -24.47 -7.28 -14.35
N ASN A 226 -24.66 -6.61 -15.50
CA ASN A 226 -24.06 -7.04 -16.77
C ASN A 226 -22.52 -7.00 -16.79
N LEU A 227 -21.90 -6.26 -15.86
CA LEU A 227 -20.45 -6.08 -15.76
C LEU A 227 -19.81 -6.97 -14.67
N LEU A 228 -20.63 -7.66 -13.86
CA LEU A 228 -20.18 -8.51 -12.75
C LEU A 228 -19.82 -9.91 -13.20
#